data_AF-A0A7C2R5K3-F1
#
_entry.id   AF-A0A7C2R5K3-F1
#
_cell.length_a   1.000
_cell.length_b   1.000
_cell.length_c   1.000
_cell.angle_alpha   90.00
_cell.angle_beta   90.00
_cell.angle_gamma   90.00
#
_symmetry.space_group_name_H-M   'P 1'
#
loop_
_entity.id
_entity.type
_entity.pdbx_description
1 polymer ?
#
loop_
_entity_poly.entity_id
_entity_poly.type
_entity_poly.pdbx_seq_one_letter_code
_entity_poly.pdbx_strand_id
1 'polypeptide(L)'
;MSTPPPGPLHLLGVWNPSYADDPLDAHVRLLLDWLDAARQSEAPTDAVYVWWGRLRSPHRRGPIPHLDQIVQIHQQIDRNVETHLYLTDYRSLVVAEIDRVSERLDLQAERDHVPDYYRDHAVDVWFRVRDFRRLVSNDTLGVIDEVRKLRNIRYHHAPVSLYGGMMDLPLLVTHDDRPRWFAHRESLLEPGRLWAERDDRRQDVETLSAELRDHLFGRRIWNALTLTARSFLASAEAVYRSRRFDPAFDFSGVVLEYMKALEVELHDVLFVQPRDAVQRLSPERRRLRLDHGTIDPLDLVTKSPLTLGDVARALGASSDWTQALGRFYDGFEALRREWPAQLRHWADKRNQAAHKERMTLQDAEDTRERFLGIGCDGWLAQLGRLKERAVSHAAPARASRKPSPRG
;
A
#
# COMPACT_ATOMS: atom_id res chain seq x y z
N MET A 1 7.54 -9.99 -29.69
CA MET A 1 7.31 -9.14 -28.51
C MET A 1 5.84 -9.29 -28.16
N SER A 2 5.51 -9.95 -27.05
CA SER A 2 4.17 -9.86 -26.49
C SER A 2 4.26 -8.86 -25.35
N THR A 3 3.55 -7.75 -25.48
CA THR A 3 3.23 -6.88 -24.33
C THR A 3 2.65 -7.77 -23.23
N PRO A 4 3.10 -7.64 -21.97
CA PRO A 4 2.43 -8.34 -20.87
C PRO A 4 0.94 -7.96 -20.90
N PRO A 5 0.02 -8.90 -20.60
CA PRO A 5 -1.40 -8.58 -20.59
C PRO A 5 -1.63 -7.39 -19.64
N PRO A 6 -2.45 -6.40 -20.04
CA PRO A 6 -2.67 -5.22 -19.22
C PRO A 6 -3.12 -5.66 -17.82
N GLY A 7 -2.51 -5.09 -16.79
CA GLY A 7 -2.90 -5.31 -15.40
C GLY A 7 -4.34 -4.86 -15.15
N PRO A 8 -4.86 -5.05 -13.91
CA PRO A 8 -6.18 -4.55 -13.56
C PRO A 8 -6.30 -3.04 -13.82
N LEU A 9 -7.51 -2.65 -14.20
CA LEU A 9 -7.86 -1.27 -14.54
C LEU A 9 -8.16 -0.49 -13.27
N HIS A 10 -7.60 0.72 -13.18
CA HIS A 10 -7.80 1.64 -12.08
C HIS A 10 -8.11 3.04 -12.62
N LEU A 11 -8.46 3.96 -11.73
CA LEU A 11 -8.84 5.32 -12.07
C LEU A 11 -7.91 6.32 -11.40
N LEU A 12 -7.55 7.41 -12.09
CA LEU A 12 -6.90 8.58 -11.49
C LEU A 12 -7.76 9.82 -11.69
N GLY A 13 -8.23 10.40 -10.61
CA GLY A 13 -8.97 11.65 -10.56
C GLY A 13 -8.19 12.77 -9.88
N VAL A 14 -8.64 14.00 -10.11
CA VAL A 14 -8.21 15.18 -9.36
C VAL A 14 -9.39 15.68 -8.56
N TRP A 15 -9.18 15.98 -7.28
CA TRP A 15 -10.14 16.72 -6.48
C TRP A 15 -9.69 18.17 -6.39
N ASN A 16 -10.66 19.08 -6.31
CA ASN A 16 -10.37 20.48 -6.12
C ASN A 16 -10.68 20.82 -4.66
N PRO A 17 -9.68 21.24 -3.87
CA PRO A 17 -9.87 21.62 -2.48
C PRO A 17 -10.72 22.89 -2.33
N SER A 18 -11.08 23.60 -3.41
CA SER A 18 -11.96 24.77 -3.32
C SER A 18 -13.46 24.45 -3.33
N TYR A 19 -13.87 23.17 -3.48
CA TYR A 19 -15.29 22.80 -3.52
C TYR A 19 -15.92 22.65 -2.12
N ALA A 20 -15.09 22.48 -1.09
CA ALA A 20 -15.46 22.47 0.33
C ALA A 20 -14.20 22.83 1.13
N ASP A 21 -14.30 23.14 2.42
CA ASP A 21 -13.12 23.46 3.25
C ASP A 21 -12.06 22.35 3.20
N ASP A 22 -12.49 21.08 3.15
CA ASP A 22 -11.67 19.93 2.72
C ASP A 22 -12.59 18.78 2.22
N PRO A 23 -12.70 18.55 0.90
CA PRO A 23 -13.54 17.50 0.33
C PRO A 23 -13.15 16.09 0.78
N LEU A 24 -11.85 15.80 0.89
CA LEU A 24 -11.39 14.48 1.29
C LEU A 24 -11.77 14.19 2.74
N ASP A 25 -11.54 15.16 3.62
CA ASP A 25 -11.88 15.03 5.03
C ASP A 25 -13.37 14.83 5.25
N ALA A 26 -14.23 15.48 4.47
CA ALA A 26 -15.67 15.27 4.54
C ALA A 26 -16.06 13.81 4.22
N HIS A 27 -15.41 13.18 3.24
CA HIS A 27 -15.66 11.77 2.92
C HIS A 27 -15.11 10.84 4.00
N VAL A 28 -13.89 11.11 4.49
CA VAL A 28 -13.26 10.30 5.53
C VAL A 28 -14.09 10.35 6.81
N ARG A 29 -14.51 11.54 7.27
CA ARG A 29 -15.37 11.67 8.46
C ARG A 29 -16.66 10.86 8.32
N LEU A 30 -17.37 11.02 7.21
CA LEU A 30 -18.61 10.29 6.98
C LEU A 30 -18.41 8.77 6.96
N LEU A 31 -17.32 8.29 6.36
CA LEU A 31 -16.95 6.88 6.37
C LEU A 31 -16.68 6.36 7.80
N LEU A 32 -15.99 7.16 8.63
CA LEU A 32 -15.68 6.80 10.01
C LEU A 32 -16.93 6.82 10.90
N ASP A 33 -17.86 7.77 10.68
CA ASP A 33 -19.14 7.80 11.39
C ASP A 33 -19.96 6.51 11.14
N TRP A 34 -20.02 6.05 9.89
CA TRP A 34 -20.66 4.77 9.54
C TRP A 34 -19.94 3.56 10.12
N LEU A 35 -18.60 3.60 10.19
CA LEU A 35 -17.82 2.54 10.83
C LEU A 35 -18.14 2.44 12.32
N ASP A 36 -18.24 3.59 13.00
CA ASP A 36 -18.56 3.65 14.43
C ASP A 36 -19.99 3.21 14.71
N ALA A 37 -20.96 3.57 13.87
CA ALA A 37 -22.33 3.06 13.94
C ALA A 37 -22.37 1.53 13.75
N ALA A 38 -21.60 0.99 12.80
CA ALA A 38 -21.53 -0.46 12.60
C ALA A 38 -20.91 -1.20 13.79
N ARG A 39 -19.88 -0.62 14.43
CA ARG A 39 -19.27 -1.17 15.66
C ARG A 39 -20.24 -1.17 16.84
N GLN A 40 -21.12 -0.17 16.90
CA GLN A 40 -22.18 -0.07 17.91
C GLN A 40 -23.41 -0.93 17.57
N SER A 41 -23.37 -1.69 16.47
CA SER A 41 -24.49 -2.50 15.97
C SER A 41 -25.74 -1.67 15.62
N GLU A 42 -25.56 -0.38 15.36
CA GLU A 42 -26.61 0.55 14.91
C GLU A 42 -26.79 0.51 13.38
N ALA A 43 -25.77 0.02 12.67
CA ALA A 43 -25.78 -0.20 11.22
C ALA A 43 -25.14 -1.56 10.87
N PRO A 44 -25.52 -2.19 9.75
CA PRO A 44 -24.84 -3.40 9.29
C PRO A 44 -23.46 -3.07 8.70
N THR A 45 -22.51 -4.00 8.75
CA THR A 45 -21.11 -3.77 8.29
C THR A 45 -21.00 -3.43 6.79
N ASP A 46 -21.96 -3.85 5.98
CA ASP A 46 -22.03 -3.51 4.56
C ASP A 46 -22.54 -2.08 4.31
N ALA A 47 -23.09 -1.40 5.31
CA ALA A 47 -23.41 0.02 5.28
C ALA A 47 -22.17 0.93 5.44
N VAL A 48 -21.00 0.38 5.76
CA VAL A 48 -19.77 1.18 5.89
C VAL A 48 -19.21 1.53 4.50
N TYR A 49 -19.67 2.65 3.95
CA TYR A 49 -19.19 3.21 2.68
C TYR A 49 -19.54 4.69 2.56
N VAL A 50 -18.89 5.36 1.59
CA VAL A 50 -19.21 6.73 1.18
C VAL A 50 -19.14 6.86 -0.34
N TRP A 51 -19.95 7.72 -0.92
CA TRP A 51 -19.93 8.01 -2.35
C TRP A 51 -18.98 9.15 -2.68
N TRP A 52 -18.06 8.91 -3.61
CA TRP A 52 -17.20 9.92 -4.23
C TRP A 52 -17.71 10.27 -5.63
N GLY A 53 -17.98 11.55 -5.89
CA GLY A 53 -18.53 12.04 -7.15
C GLY A 53 -17.52 12.82 -8.00
N ARG A 54 -17.40 12.49 -9.30
CA ARG A 54 -16.69 13.35 -10.25
C ARG A 54 -17.56 14.55 -10.63
N LEU A 55 -17.28 15.70 -10.04
CA LEU A 55 -18.00 16.93 -10.38
C LEU A 55 -17.83 17.34 -11.85
N ARG A 56 -18.94 17.63 -12.51
CA ARG A 56 -18.98 18.20 -13.85
C ARG A 56 -18.53 19.66 -13.78
N SER A 57 -17.54 20.02 -14.60
CA SER A 57 -17.16 21.43 -14.76
C SER A 57 -18.29 22.19 -15.46
N PRO A 58 -18.67 23.41 -15.00
CA PRO A 58 -19.64 24.25 -15.69
C PRO A 58 -19.27 24.57 -17.16
N HIS A 59 -17.98 24.53 -17.49
CA HIS A 59 -17.48 24.83 -18.83
C HIS A 59 -17.40 23.61 -19.75
N ARG A 60 -17.67 22.40 -19.25
CA ARG A 60 -17.62 21.17 -20.04
C ARG A 60 -18.90 21.04 -20.88
N ARG A 61 -18.75 20.99 -22.22
CA ARG A 61 -19.87 20.98 -23.19
C ARG A 61 -20.29 19.58 -23.67
N GLY A 62 -19.88 18.51 -22.99
CA GLY A 62 -20.19 17.12 -23.38
C GLY A 62 -19.87 16.12 -22.28
N PRO A 63 -20.26 14.84 -22.45
CA PRO A 63 -19.95 13.78 -21.51
C PRO A 63 -18.44 13.50 -21.45
N ILE A 64 -18.01 12.74 -20.45
CA ILE A 64 -16.63 12.23 -20.38
C ILE A 64 -16.41 11.29 -21.58
N PRO A 65 -15.38 11.48 -22.42
CA PRO A 65 -15.20 10.72 -23.67
C PRO A 65 -15.12 9.20 -23.52
N HIS A 66 -14.77 8.71 -22.32
CA HIS A 66 -14.60 7.30 -21.99
C HIS A 66 -15.44 6.87 -20.79
N LEU A 67 -16.61 7.50 -20.61
CA LEU A 67 -17.53 7.15 -19.53
C LEU A 67 -17.90 5.66 -19.56
N ASP A 68 -18.22 5.11 -20.73
CA ASP A 68 -18.57 3.68 -20.90
C ASP A 68 -17.45 2.76 -20.37
N GLN A 69 -16.18 3.13 -20.62
CA GLN A 69 -15.03 2.36 -20.14
C GLN A 69 -14.86 2.46 -18.61
N ILE A 70 -15.20 3.61 -18.02
CA ILE A 70 -15.20 3.80 -16.56
C ILE A 70 -16.28 2.92 -15.93
N VAL A 71 -17.48 2.91 -16.49
CA VAL A 71 -18.62 2.12 -15.97
C VAL A 71 -18.36 0.61 -16.11
N GLN A 72 -17.69 0.18 -17.18
CA GLN A 72 -17.29 -1.21 -17.39
C GLN A 72 -16.32 -1.75 -16.32
N ILE A 73 -15.68 -0.90 -15.52
CA ILE A 73 -14.85 -1.33 -14.37
C ILE A 73 -15.67 -2.15 -13.37
N HIS A 74 -17.00 -1.99 -13.32
CA HIS A 74 -17.85 -2.84 -12.48
C HIS A 74 -17.65 -4.34 -12.75
N GLN A 75 -17.42 -4.74 -14.00
CA GLN A 75 -17.13 -6.15 -14.35
C GLN A 75 -15.84 -6.68 -13.71
N GLN A 76 -14.87 -5.81 -13.44
CA GLN A 76 -13.66 -6.15 -12.69
C GLN A 76 -13.97 -6.31 -11.20
N ILE A 77 -14.76 -5.40 -10.65
CA ILE A 77 -15.21 -5.43 -9.26
C ILE A 77 -16.03 -6.70 -8.97
N ASP A 78 -16.95 -7.08 -9.87
CA ASP A 78 -17.77 -8.30 -9.74
C ASP A 78 -16.92 -9.58 -9.73
N ARG A 79 -15.73 -9.54 -10.35
CA ARG A 79 -14.74 -10.61 -10.32
C ARG A 79 -13.86 -10.56 -9.07
N ASN A 80 -14.21 -9.74 -8.09
CA ASN A 80 -13.51 -9.53 -6.83
C ASN A 80 -12.03 -9.11 -7.02
N VAL A 81 -11.77 -8.30 -8.06
CA VAL A 81 -10.46 -7.72 -8.30
C VAL A 81 -10.40 -6.37 -7.61
N GLU A 82 -9.44 -6.21 -6.70
CA GLU A 82 -9.20 -4.97 -5.97
C GLU A 82 -9.03 -3.80 -6.95
N THR A 83 -9.92 -2.81 -6.85
CA THR A 83 -10.02 -1.71 -7.81
C THR A 83 -9.81 -0.39 -7.08
N HIS A 84 -8.94 0.44 -7.65
CA HIS A 84 -8.49 1.68 -7.02
C HIS A 84 -8.99 2.92 -7.75
N LEU A 85 -9.38 3.90 -6.95
CA LEU A 85 -9.52 5.29 -7.37
C LEU A 85 -8.39 6.11 -6.71
N TYR A 86 -7.38 6.45 -7.49
CA TYR A 86 -6.33 7.40 -7.11
C TYR A 86 -6.90 8.81 -7.22
N LEU A 87 -6.71 9.61 -6.18
CA LEU A 87 -7.18 10.97 -6.06
C LEU A 87 -5.96 11.85 -5.75
N THR A 88 -5.84 13.01 -6.39
CA THR A 88 -4.80 14.00 -6.05
C THR A 88 -5.31 15.44 -6.12
N ASP A 89 -4.77 16.33 -5.29
CA ASP A 89 -4.86 17.79 -5.40
C ASP A 89 -3.51 18.42 -5.84
N TYR A 90 -2.63 17.62 -6.46
CA TYR A 90 -1.26 17.96 -6.84
C TYR A 90 -0.23 18.02 -5.69
N ARG A 91 -0.67 18.09 -4.43
CA ARG A 91 0.23 18.10 -3.26
C ARG A 91 0.13 16.81 -2.46
N SER A 92 -1.02 16.17 -2.49
CA SER A 92 -1.35 14.94 -1.81
C SER A 92 -1.87 13.91 -2.82
N LEU A 93 -1.71 12.63 -2.49
CA LEU A 93 -2.19 11.50 -3.27
C LEU A 93 -2.85 10.52 -2.30
N VAL A 94 -4.09 10.16 -2.58
CA VAL A 94 -4.88 9.19 -1.83
C VAL A 94 -5.31 8.10 -2.78
N VAL A 95 -5.35 6.86 -2.30
CA VAL A 95 -6.01 5.77 -2.99
C VAL A 95 -7.27 5.38 -2.23
N ALA A 96 -8.35 5.19 -2.95
CA ALA A 96 -9.62 4.69 -2.44
C ALA A 96 -9.89 3.27 -2.97
N GLU A 97 -10.37 2.39 -2.10
CA GLU A 97 -10.92 1.08 -2.49
C GLU A 97 -12.35 1.30 -2.98
N ILE A 98 -12.62 0.97 -4.25
CA ILE A 98 -13.96 1.10 -4.83
C ILE A 98 -14.61 -0.25 -5.09
N ASP A 99 -15.88 -0.37 -4.74
CA ASP A 99 -16.68 -1.59 -4.93
C ASP A 99 -17.95 -1.36 -5.76
N ARG A 100 -18.17 -0.13 -6.24
CA ARG A 100 -19.24 0.17 -7.19
C ARG A 100 -18.92 1.42 -8.00
N VAL A 101 -19.37 1.41 -9.25
CA VAL A 101 -19.37 2.58 -10.14
C VAL A 101 -20.79 2.81 -10.64
N SER A 102 -21.26 4.05 -10.64
CA SER A 102 -22.60 4.38 -11.14
C SER A 102 -22.63 5.73 -11.86
N GLU A 103 -23.32 5.80 -12.99
CA GLU A 103 -23.60 7.07 -13.68
C GLU A 103 -24.72 7.88 -13.01
N ARG A 104 -25.59 7.20 -12.25
CA ARG A 104 -26.74 7.81 -11.59
C ARG A 104 -26.81 7.33 -10.16
N LEU A 105 -27.01 8.27 -9.24
CA LEU A 105 -27.18 7.99 -7.83
C LEU A 105 -28.54 8.54 -7.40
N ASP A 106 -29.33 7.71 -6.71
CA ASP A 106 -30.53 8.18 -6.04
C ASP A 106 -30.12 8.94 -4.78
N LEU A 107 -29.95 10.26 -4.91
CA LEU A 107 -29.51 11.12 -3.81
C LEU A 107 -30.50 11.17 -2.64
N GLN A 108 -31.77 10.76 -2.82
CA GLN A 108 -32.70 10.68 -1.71
C GLN A 108 -32.45 9.44 -0.86
N ALA A 109 -32.25 8.29 -1.52
CA ALA A 109 -31.96 7.03 -0.84
C ALA A 109 -30.54 6.99 -0.25
N GLU A 110 -29.57 7.65 -0.89
CA GLU A 110 -28.15 7.56 -0.56
C GLU A 110 -27.64 8.80 0.19
N ARG A 111 -28.55 9.65 0.66
CA ARG A 111 -28.24 10.96 1.24
C ARG A 111 -27.20 10.89 2.36
N ASP A 112 -27.35 9.90 3.24
CA ASP A 112 -26.51 9.75 4.43
C ASP A 112 -25.12 9.15 4.11
N HIS A 113 -24.89 8.74 2.85
CA HIS A 113 -23.60 8.26 2.34
C HIS A 113 -22.93 9.25 1.38
N VAL A 114 -23.48 10.46 1.21
CA VAL A 114 -22.98 11.48 0.29
C VAL A 114 -22.69 12.76 1.06
N PRO A 115 -21.47 13.32 0.99
CA PRO A 115 -21.17 14.61 1.60
C PRO A 115 -22.07 15.74 1.11
N ASP A 116 -22.50 16.58 2.05
CA ASP A 116 -23.54 17.60 1.83
C ASP A 116 -23.22 18.60 0.70
N TYR A 117 -21.94 18.84 0.45
CA TYR A 117 -21.53 19.77 -0.59
C TYR A 117 -21.91 19.30 -2.00
N TYR A 118 -22.23 18.03 -2.24
CA TYR A 118 -22.66 17.58 -3.57
C TYR A 118 -24.07 18.06 -3.97
N ARG A 119 -24.89 18.55 -3.03
CA ARG A 119 -26.28 18.96 -3.29
C ARG A 119 -26.42 20.00 -4.41
N ASP A 120 -25.45 20.92 -4.49
CA ASP A 120 -25.47 22.03 -5.45
C ASP A 120 -24.60 21.79 -6.68
N HIS A 121 -24.08 20.57 -6.87
CA HIS A 121 -23.15 20.27 -7.94
C HIS A 121 -23.61 19.12 -8.82
N ALA A 122 -23.48 19.32 -10.14
CA ALA A 122 -23.68 18.24 -11.11
C ALA A 122 -22.52 17.24 -11.05
N VAL A 123 -22.84 15.94 -11.01
CA VAL A 123 -21.86 14.84 -10.97
C VAL A 123 -21.97 14.00 -12.23
N ASP A 124 -20.83 13.69 -12.85
CA ASP A 124 -20.76 12.88 -14.08
C ASP A 124 -20.78 11.37 -13.80
N VAL A 125 -20.14 10.95 -12.70
CA VAL A 125 -20.02 9.55 -12.30
C VAL A 125 -19.73 9.46 -10.80
N TRP A 126 -20.26 8.42 -10.17
CA TRP A 126 -20.17 8.12 -8.75
C TRP A 126 -19.36 6.84 -8.51
N PHE A 127 -18.56 6.84 -7.45
CA PHE A 127 -17.76 5.72 -7.00
C PHE A 127 -18.11 5.43 -5.55
N ARG A 128 -18.53 4.20 -5.24
CA ARG A 128 -18.74 3.79 -3.86
C ARG A 128 -17.41 3.37 -3.27
N VAL A 129 -16.97 4.08 -2.25
CA VAL A 129 -15.68 3.94 -1.59
C VAL A 129 -15.86 3.21 -0.27
N ARG A 130 -15.06 2.16 -0.07
CA ARG A 130 -15.06 1.30 1.14
C ARG A 130 -13.98 1.68 2.14
N ASP A 131 -12.86 2.23 1.66
CA ASP A 131 -11.74 2.65 2.49
C ASP A 131 -10.89 3.69 1.74
N PHE A 132 -10.19 4.53 2.50
CA PHE A 132 -9.23 5.49 1.99
C PHE A 132 -7.87 5.22 2.58
N ARG A 133 -6.83 5.46 1.78
CA ARG A 133 -5.46 5.35 2.22
C ARG A 133 -4.60 6.44 1.59
N ARG A 134 -4.00 7.30 2.41
CA ARG A 134 -3.08 8.33 1.94
C ARG A 134 -1.76 7.71 1.50
N LEU A 135 -1.35 8.01 0.27
CA LEU A 135 -0.07 7.60 -0.30
C LEU A 135 1.00 8.68 -0.13
N VAL A 136 0.62 9.93 -0.35
CA VAL A 136 1.50 11.09 -0.24
C VAL A 136 0.70 12.21 0.40
N SER A 137 1.34 12.97 1.28
CA SER A 137 0.75 14.19 1.82
C SER A 137 1.67 15.37 1.66
N ASN A 138 1.11 16.47 1.16
CA ASN A 138 1.77 17.77 1.08
C ASN A 138 3.19 17.74 0.49
N ASP A 139 3.44 16.84 -0.46
CA ASP A 139 4.72 16.64 -1.12
C ASP A 139 4.50 16.40 -2.61
N THR A 140 4.52 17.49 -3.37
CA THR A 140 4.34 17.44 -4.82
C THR A 140 5.36 16.54 -5.52
N LEU A 141 6.61 16.48 -5.04
CA LEU A 141 7.62 15.59 -5.64
C LEU A 141 7.28 14.12 -5.38
N GLY A 142 6.84 13.80 -4.17
CA GLY A 142 6.31 12.47 -3.83
C GLY A 142 5.10 12.10 -4.69
N VAL A 143 4.17 13.04 -4.93
CA VAL A 143 3.02 12.80 -5.82
C VAL A 143 3.49 12.49 -7.23
N ILE A 144 4.46 13.23 -7.75
CA ILE A 144 5.05 12.97 -9.08
C ILE A 144 5.67 11.57 -9.12
N ASP A 145 6.45 11.19 -8.10
CA ASP A 145 7.10 9.88 -8.03
C ASP A 145 6.10 8.73 -8.00
N GLU A 146 5.01 8.85 -7.23
CA GLU A 146 3.98 7.82 -7.13
C GLU A 146 3.08 7.76 -8.37
N VAL A 147 2.61 8.90 -8.88
CA VAL A 147 1.74 8.96 -10.08
C VAL A 147 2.48 8.45 -11.32
N ARG A 148 3.80 8.65 -11.42
CA ARG A 148 4.61 8.16 -12.56
C ARG A 148 4.68 6.62 -12.63
N LYS A 149 4.32 5.91 -11.56
CA LYS A 149 4.20 4.43 -11.56
C LYS A 149 2.97 3.95 -12.31
N LEU A 150 1.96 4.81 -12.48
CA LEU A 150 0.75 4.52 -13.24
C LEU A 150 1.00 4.63 -14.75
N ARG A 151 0.30 3.82 -15.54
CA ARG A 151 0.34 3.82 -17.01
C ARG A 151 -1.01 4.27 -17.56
N ASN A 152 -1.03 5.36 -18.31
CA ASN A 152 -2.26 5.87 -18.92
C ASN A 152 -2.63 5.06 -20.17
N ILE A 153 -3.71 4.31 -20.11
CA ILE A 153 -4.15 3.43 -21.21
C ILE A 153 -4.49 4.23 -22.47
N ARG A 154 -5.13 5.39 -22.30
CA ARG A 154 -5.55 6.24 -23.41
C ARG A 154 -4.40 7.07 -23.99
N TYR A 155 -3.24 7.04 -23.34
CA TYR A 155 -2.03 7.73 -23.79
C TYR A 155 -0.88 6.73 -23.99
N HIS A 156 -1.11 5.73 -24.85
CA HIS A 156 -0.13 4.72 -25.28
C HIS A 156 0.59 3.99 -24.12
N HIS A 157 -0.09 3.79 -22.99
CA HIS A 157 0.49 3.23 -21.76
C HIS A 157 1.71 4.01 -21.25
N ALA A 158 1.84 5.30 -21.59
CA ALA A 158 2.91 6.12 -21.07
C ALA A 158 2.73 6.35 -19.55
N PRO A 159 3.83 6.57 -18.81
CA PRO A 159 3.78 7.01 -17.43
C PRO A 159 2.90 8.24 -17.28
N VAL A 160 2.03 8.27 -16.26
CA VAL A 160 1.24 9.47 -15.98
C VAL A 160 2.18 10.59 -15.53
N SER A 161 1.98 11.79 -16.10
CA SER A 161 2.67 13.00 -15.67
C SER A 161 1.68 13.95 -15.01
N LEU A 162 2.09 14.49 -13.85
CA LEU A 162 1.26 15.38 -13.05
C LEU A 162 0.86 16.65 -13.83
N TYR A 163 1.78 17.16 -14.66
CA TYR A 163 1.61 18.42 -15.39
C TYR A 163 1.26 18.25 -16.88
N GLY A 164 1.41 17.04 -17.42
CA GLY A 164 1.20 16.78 -18.84
C GLY A 164 0.48 15.46 -19.04
N GLY A 165 -0.85 15.48 -19.05
CA GLY A 165 -1.65 14.28 -19.33
C GLY A 165 -2.90 14.09 -18.47
N MET A 166 -3.20 14.99 -17.54
CA MET A 166 -4.47 14.97 -16.77
C MET A 166 -5.62 15.64 -17.53
N MET A 167 -5.83 15.24 -18.78
CA MET A 167 -6.98 15.66 -19.58
C MET A 167 -8.09 14.62 -19.46
N ASP A 168 -9.35 15.05 -19.52
CA ASP A 168 -10.52 14.15 -19.51
C ASP A 168 -10.62 13.23 -18.27
N LEU A 169 -10.36 13.78 -17.08
CA LEU A 169 -10.45 13.03 -15.83
C LEU A 169 -11.84 12.42 -15.56
N PRO A 170 -11.90 11.21 -14.95
CA PRO A 170 -10.76 10.44 -14.45
C PRO A 170 -10.01 9.67 -15.54
N LEU A 171 -8.69 9.55 -15.43
CA LEU A 171 -7.86 8.74 -16.34
C LEU A 171 -8.06 7.26 -16.07
N LEU A 172 -8.01 6.46 -17.13
CA LEU A 172 -7.93 5.00 -17.06
C LEU A 172 -6.46 4.57 -17.00
N VAL A 173 -6.08 3.95 -15.89
CA VAL A 173 -4.68 3.62 -15.61
C VAL A 173 -4.48 2.16 -15.23
N THR A 174 -3.30 1.62 -15.53
CA THR A 174 -2.82 0.36 -14.94
C THR A 174 -1.61 0.62 -14.06
N HIS A 175 -1.33 -0.28 -13.11
CA HIS A 175 -0.12 -0.25 -12.30
C HIS A 175 0.69 -1.53 -12.54
N ASP A 176 1.96 -1.38 -12.96
CA ASP A 176 2.81 -2.51 -13.35
C ASP A 176 3.04 -3.47 -12.18
N ASP A 177 3.30 -2.93 -10.98
CA ASP A 177 3.56 -3.72 -9.77
C ASP A 177 2.30 -4.34 -9.12
N ARG A 178 1.10 -4.07 -9.66
CA ARG A 178 -0.20 -4.57 -9.16
C ARG A 178 -0.32 -4.49 -7.63
N PRO A 179 -0.12 -3.30 -7.03
CA PRO A 179 -0.15 -3.15 -5.58
C PRO A 179 -1.51 -3.58 -5.06
N ARG A 180 -1.52 -4.20 -3.89
CA ARG A 180 -2.74 -4.50 -3.15
C ARG A 180 -2.75 -3.62 -1.91
N TRP A 181 -3.25 -2.39 -2.06
CA TRP A 181 -3.22 -1.37 -1.01
C TRP A 181 -4.10 -1.74 0.18
N PHE A 182 -5.16 -2.51 -0.06
CA PHE A 182 -6.16 -2.87 0.95
C PHE A 182 -6.14 -4.36 1.33
N ALA A 183 -5.32 -5.16 0.65
CA ALA A 183 -5.13 -6.55 1.03
C ALA A 183 -4.48 -6.67 2.41
N HIS A 184 -4.84 -7.76 3.10
CA HIS A 184 -4.30 -8.10 4.42
C HIS A 184 -4.66 -7.10 5.53
N ARG A 185 -5.67 -6.24 5.32
CA ARG A 185 -6.25 -5.35 6.33
C ARG A 185 -6.45 -6.05 7.68
N GLU A 186 -7.08 -7.23 7.68
CA GLU A 186 -7.36 -8.02 8.88
C GLU A 186 -6.13 -8.56 9.62
N SER A 187 -4.99 -8.64 8.92
CA SER A 187 -3.76 -9.18 9.48
C SER A 187 -2.76 -8.10 9.87
N LEU A 188 -2.90 -6.90 9.29
CA LEU A 188 -2.02 -5.75 9.54
C LEU A 188 -2.66 -4.76 10.53
N LEU A 189 -3.99 -4.72 10.61
CA LEU A 189 -4.76 -3.90 11.55
C LEU A 189 -5.54 -4.81 12.52
N GLU A 190 -6.06 -4.22 13.59
CA GLU A 190 -7.07 -4.90 14.39
C GLU A 190 -8.28 -5.22 13.50
N PRO A 191 -8.90 -6.41 13.63
CA PRO A 191 -10.07 -6.78 12.83
C PRO A 191 -11.15 -5.70 12.88
N GLY A 192 -11.67 -5.29 11.72
CA GLY A 192 -12.67 -4.24 11.62
C GLY A 192 -12.13 -2.80 11.66
N ARG A 193 -10.81 -2.59 11.56
CA ARG A 193 -10.22 -1.26 11.34
C ARG A 193 -10.02 -0.92 9.87
N LEU A 194 -10.24 0.34 9.52
CA LEU A 194 -10.00 0.93 8.20
C LEU A 194 -8.62 1.62 8.15
N TRP A 195 -8.05 1.76 6.96
CA TRP A 195 -6.87 2.61 6.76
C TRP A 195 -7.19 4.08 7.05
N ALA A 196 -8.41 4.51 6.72
CA ALA A 196 -8.90 5.86 6.98
C ALA A 196 -8.81 6.29 8.45
N GLU A 197 -8.96 5.39 9.42
CA GLU A 197 -8.85 5.69 10.86
C GLU A 197 -7.43 6.10 11.27
N ARG A 198 -6.41 5.65 10.53
CA ARG A 198 -5.02 5.93 10.85
C ARG A 198 -4.56 7.28 10.35
N ASP A 199 -5.15 7.70 9.24
CA ASP A 199 -4.94 9.00 8.63
C ASP A 199 -5.68 10.12 9.38
N ASP A 200 -6.26 9.89 10.57
CA ASP A 200 -6.89 10.94 11.39
C ASP A 200 -5.87 11.71 12.27
N ARG A 201 -4.65 11.19 12.46
CA ARG A 201 -3.53 11.88 13.16
C ARG A 201 -2.67 12.73 12.21
N ARG A 202 -3.33 13.52 11.36
CA ARG A 202 -2.81 14.09 10.09
C ARG A 202 -1.50 14.86 10.18
N GLN A 203 -1.36 15.84 11.08
CA GLN A 203 -0.21 16.75 11.02
C GLN A 203 1.11 16.15 11.52
N ASP A 204 1.06 15.36 12.59
CA ASP A 204 2.28 14.81 13.21
C ASP A 204 2.89 13.71 12.32
N VAL A 205 2.05 12.84 11.75
CA VAL A 205 2.49 11.72 10.89
C VAL A 205 3.10 12.23 9.59
N GLU A 206 2.61 13.33 9.04
CA GLU A 206 3.12 13.93 7.81
C GLU A 206 4.49 14.58 7.99
N THR A 207 4.61 15.40 9.04
CA THR A 207 5.87 16.04 9.42
C THR A 207 6.92 14.97 9.68
N LEU A 208 6.56 13.92 10.43
CA LEU A 208 7.47 12.83 10.73
C LEU A 208 7.82 11.97 9.52
N SER A 209 6.90 11.77 8.57
CA SER A 209 7.22 11.10 7.31
C SER A 209 8.28 11.86 6.52
N ALA A 210 8.16 13.18 6.45
CA ALA A 210 9.14 14.03 5.79
C ALA A 210 10.50 14.01 6.53
N GLU A 211 10.49 14.12 7.87
CA GLU A 211 11.72 14.04 8.67
C GLU A 211 12.43 12.70 8.54
N LEU A 212 11.70 11.58 8.62
CA LEU A 212 12.28 10.24 8.45
C LEU A 212 12.88 10.07 7.05
N ARG A 213 12.21 10.59 6.03
CA ARG A 213 12.73 10.58 4.66
C ARG A 213 13.99 11.44 4.52
N ASP A 214 13.95 12.68 4.99
CA ASP A 214 14.97 13.68 4.64
C ASP A 214 16.18 13.64 5.59
N HIS A 215 16.02 13.12 6.82
CA HIS A 215 17.08 13.10 7.83
C HIS A 215 17.55 11.71 8.26
N LEU A 216 16.78 10.65 8.02
CA LEU A 216 17.16 9.28 8.42
C LEU A 216 17.44 8.37 7.22
N PHE A 217 16.45 8.13 6.36
CA PHE A 217 16.56 7.13 5.29
C PHE A 217 17.17 7.71 4.00
N GLY A 218 16.94 9.00 3.72
CA GLY A 218 17.12 9.58 2.40
C GLY A 218 16.01 9.16 1.43
N ARG A 219 15.71 10.03 0.44
CA ARG A 219 14.63 9.81 -0.56
C ARG A 219 14.70 8.45 -1.25
N ARG A 220 15.91 8.02 -1.58
CA ARG A 220 16.15 6.79 -2.35
C ARG A 220 15.69 5.54 -1.59
N ILE A 221 16.14 5.36 -0.35
CA ILE A 221 15.76 4.21 0.49
C ILE A 221 14.31 4.35 0.94
N TRP A 222 13.88 5.55 1.34
CA TRP A 222 12.49 5.81 1.72
C TRP A 222 11.53 5.41 0.61
N ASN A 223 11.82 5.80 -0.64
CA ASN A 223 10.99 5.47 -1.80
C ASN A 223 11.01 3.98 -2.16
N ALA A 224 12.00 3.21 -1.70
CA ALA A 224 12.06 1.77 -1.86
C ALA A 224 11.24 1.01 -0.79
N LEU A 225 11.03 1.59 0.40
CA LEU A 225 10.14 1.02 1.40
C LEU A 225 8.70 1.01 0.87
N THR A 226 7.91 0.01 1.24
CA THR A 226 6.47 0.04 1.00
C THR A 226 5.87 1.23 1.72
N LEU A 227 4.83 1.80 1.11
CA LEU A 227 4.08 2.86 1.76
C LEU A 227 3.53 2.42 3.12
N THR A 228 3.14 1.15 3.26
CA THR A 228 2.59 0.61 4.50
C THR A 228 3.59 0.73 5.63
N ALA A 229 4.84 0.34 5.39
CA ALA A 229 5.88 0.50 6.39
C ALA A 229 6.13 1.98 6.71
N ARG A 230 6.16 2.87 5.71
CA ARG A 230 6.32 4.31 5.95
C ARG A 230 5.24 4.85 6.90
N SER A 231 3.97 4.48 6.69
CA SER A 231 2.85 4.89 7.55
C SER A 231 2.99 4.32 8.97
N PHE A 232 3.38 3.05 9.12
CA PHE A 232 3.64 2.42 10.41
C PHE A 232 4.77 3.15 11.17
N LEU A 233 5.87 3.47 10.48
CA LEU A 233 7.02 4.17 11.06
C LEU A 233 6.66 5.58 11.53
N ALA A 234 5.98 6.36 10.68
CA ALA A 234 5.59 7.71 11.03
C ALA A 234 4.59 7.73 12.19
N SER A 235 3.64 6.77 12.22
CA SER A 235 2.71 6.59 13.33
C SER A 235 3.42 6.24 14.64
N ALA A 236 4.34 5.27 14.59
CA ALA A 236 5.15 4.85 15.74
C ALA A 236 5.98 6.02 16.29
N GLU A 237 6.67 6.75 15.42
CA GLU A 237 7.49 7.91 15.82
C GLU A 237 6.66 9.04 16.42
N ALA A 238 5.43 9.28 15.93
CA ALA A 238 4.55 10.32 16.48
C ALA A 238 4.19 10.03 17.93
N VAL A 239 3.76 8.80 18.20
CA VAL A 239 3.40 8.37 19.56
C VAL A 239 4.65 8.30 20.44
N TYR A 240 5.75 7.73 19.93
CA TYR A 240 7.01 7.65 20.68
C TYR A 240 7.49 9.03 21.13
N ARG A 241 7.59 10.00 20.22
CA ARG A 241 8.15 11.32 20.54
C ARG A 241 7.26 12.14 21.46
N SER A 242 5.94 12.01 21.33
CA SER A 242 5.00 12.71 22.21
C SER A 242 4.91 12.12 23.61
N ARG A 243 5.23 10.82 23.78
CA ARG A 243 5.08 10.08 25.03
C ARG A 243 6.38 9.64 25.71
N ARG A 244 7.55 9.83 25.09
CA ARG A 244 8.85 9.36 25.63
C ARG A 244 9.21 9.87 27.02
N PHE A 245 8.61 10.97 27.47
CA PHE A 245 8.84 11.52 28.81
C PHE A 245 7.75 11.14 29.82
N ASP A 246 6.76 10.33 29.41
CA ASP A 246 5.71 9.81 30.27
C ASP A 246 6.12 8.42 30.79
N PRO A 247 6.58 8.31 32.05
CA PRO A 247 7.00 7.03 32.63
C PRO A 247 5.83 6.05 32.82
N ALA A 248 4.59 6.55 32.78
CA ALA A 248 3.38 5.77 32.93
C ALA A 248 2.74 5.40 31.59
N PHE A 249 3.37 5.73 30.45
CA PHE A 249 2.88 5.29 29.15
C PHE A 249 3.17 3.79 28.91
N ASP A 250 2.29 3.14 28.16
CA ASP A 250 2.49 1.77 27.66
C ASP A 250 2.92 1.84 26.19
N PHE A 251 4.15 1.42 25.92
CA PHE A 251 4.73 1.49 24.58
C PHE A 251 4.38 0.29 23.69
N SER A 252 3.49 -0.60 24.11
CA SER A 252 3.15 -1.81 23.35
C SER A 252 2.67 -1.47 21.94
N GLY A 253 1.83 -0.44 21.81
CA GLY A 253 1.39 0.06 20.51
C GLY A 253 2.54 0.55 19.62
N VAL A 254 3.52 1.27 20.18
CA VAL A 254 4.69 1.76 19.43
C VAL A 254 5.56 0.60 18.94
N VAL A 255 5.84 -0.37 19.81
CA VAL A 255 6.62 -1.57 19.46
C VAL A 255 5.90 -2.35 18.35
N LEU A 256 4.59 -2.57 18.47
CA LEU A 256 3.79 -3.28 17.47
C LEU A 256 3.80 -2.56 16.11
N GLU A 257 3.76 -1.23 16.10
CA GLU A 257 3.82 -0.44 14.87
C GLU A 257 5.17 -0.59 14.16
N TYR A 258 6.29 -0.54 14.89
CA TYR A 258 7.61 -0.85 14.31
C TYR A 258 7.69 -2.28 13.77
N MET A 259 7.14 -3.26 14.49
CA MET A 259 7.10 -4.66 14.04
C MET A 259 6.31 -4.81 12.74
N LYS A 260 5.13 -4.18 12.66
CA LYS A 260 4.30 -4.23 11.46
C LYS A 260 4.99 -3.56 10.27
N ALA A 261 5.78 -2.50 10.48
CA ALA A 261 6.60 -1.93 9.42
C ALA A 261 7.59 -2.97 8.86
N LEU A 262 8.30 -3.68 9.74
CA LEU A 262 9.23 -4.74 9.34
C LEU A 262 8.53 -5.93 8.67
N GLU A 263 7.40 -6.39 9.21
CA GLU A 263 6.61 -7.49 8.67
C GLU A 263 6.16 -7.21 7.23
N VAL A 264 5.67 -6.00 6.96
CA VAL A 264 5.23 -5.64 5.61
C VAL A 264 6.41 -5.50 4.65
N GLU A 265 7.53 -4.92 5.09
CA GLU A 265 8.73 -4.85 4.25
C GLU A 265 9.29 -6.23 3.91
N LEU A 266 9.37 -7.12 4.90
CA LEU A 266 9.80 -8.50 4.68
C LEU A 266 8.84 -9.21 3.72
N HIS A 267 7.54 -9.06 3.92
CA HIS A 267 6.56 -9.65 3.02
C HIS A 267 6.74 -9.16 1.58
N ASP A 268 6.96 -7.85 1.37
CA ASP A 268 7.18 -7.27 0.06
C ASP A 268 8.45 -7.81 -0.62
N VAL A 269 9.57 -7.83 0.13
CA VAL A 269 10.86 -8.35 -0.36
C VAL A 269 10.78 -9.83 -0.71
N LEU A 270 10.09 -10.62 0.12
CA LEU A 270 10.14 -12.08 0.04
C LEU A 270 9.10 -12.68 -0.92
N PHE A 271 7.96 -12.00 -1.12
CA PHE A 271 6.82 -12.60 -1.83
C PHE A 271 6.25 -11.72 -2.94
N VAL A 272 6.23 -10.39 -2.77
CA VAL A 272 5.58 -9.49 -3.74
C VAL A 272 6.52 -9.18 -4.90
N GLN A 273 7.68 -8.60 -4.64
CA GLN A 273 8.63 -8.23 -5.69
C GLN A 273 9.18 -9.42 -6.48
N PRO A 274 9.60 -10.54 -5.86
CA PRO A 274 10.12 -11.70 -6.58
C PRO A 274 9.01 -12.62 -7.08
N ARG A 275 7.72 -12.21 -7.05
CA ARG A 275 6.56 -13.07 -7.33
C ARG A 275 6.72 -13.84 -8.64
N ASP A 276 7.13 -13.18 -9.72
CA ASP A 276 7.32 -13.82 -11.02
C ASP A 276 8.46 -14.84 -11.02
N ALA A 277 9.56 -14.54 -10.31
CA ALA A 277 10.68 -15.46 -10.17
C ALA A 277 10.29 -16.69 -9.34
N VAL A 278 9.50 -16.50 -8.29
CA VAL A 278 8.99 -17.57 -7.42
C VAL A 278 7.92 -18.39 -8.15
N GLN A 279 6.98 -17.77 -8.88
CA GLN A 279 5.91 -18.46 -9.60
C GLN A 279 6.41 -19.42 -10.70
N ARG A 280 7.62 -19.22 -11.21
CA ARG A 280 8.27 -20.14 -12.16
C ARG A 280 8.70 -21.47 -11.53
N LEU A 281 8.80 -21.54 -10.20
CA LEU A 281 9.08 -22.78 -9.49
C LEU A 281 7.84 -23.70 -9.53
N SER A 282 8.04 -25.01 -9.55
CA SER A 282 6.92 -25.96 -9.41
C SER A 282 6.22 -25.76 -8.05
N PRO A 283 4.92 -26.09 -7.92
CA PRO A 283 4.19 -25.93 -6.66
C PRO A 283 4.87 -26.64 -5.47
N GLU A 284 5.47 -27.81 -5.70
CA GLU A 284 6.22 -28.56 -4.67
C GLU A 284 7.46 -27.80 -4.17
N ARG A 285 8.14 -27.07 -5.06
CA ARG A 285 9.35 -26.29 -4.75
C ARG A 285 9.07 -24.95 -4.08
N ARG A 286 7.81 -24.52 -4.06
CA ARG A 286 7.33 -23.31 -3.36
C ARG A 286 6.70 -23.61 -2.02
N ARG A 287 6.50 -24.88 -1.70
CA ARG A 287 5.79 -25.29 -0.49
C ARG A 287 6.78 -25.45 0.68
N LEU A 288 6.55 -24.70 1.76
CA LEU A 288 7.30 -24.86 3.01
C LEU A 288 6.40 -25.41 4.10
N ARG A 289 6.89 -26.41 4.84
CA ARG A 289 6.22 -26.84 6.08
C ARG A 289 6.54 -25.84 7.19
N LEU A 290 5.50 -25.23 7.74
CA LEU A 290 5.58 -24.39 8.93
C LEU A 290 4.84 -25.13 10.07
N ASP A 291 5.43 -25.19 11.26
CA ASP A 291 4.99 -26.06 12.37
C ASP A 291 3.71 -25.59 13.10
N HIS A 292 2.73 -25.03 12.40
CA HIS A 292 1.46 -24.60 13.03
C HIS A 292 0.43 -25.72 13.12
N GLY A 293 0.86 -26.98 13.23
CA GLY A 293 -0.05 -28.14 13.23
C GLY A 293 -0.81 -28.35 11.91
N THR A 294 -0.44 -27.64 10.84
CA THR A 294 -1.06 -27.78 9.52
C THR A 294 -0.39 -28.95 8.81
N ILE A 295 -1.17 -29.98 8.48
CA ILE A 295 -0.69 -31.21 7.83
C ILE A 295 -0.15 -30.93 6.41
N ASP A 296 -0.63 -29.85 5.78
CA ASP A 296 -0.28 -29.49 4.41
C ASP A 296 0.86 -28.46 4.32
N PRO A 297 1.87 -28.71 3.47
CA PRO A 297 2.92 -27.75 3.15
C PRO A 297 2.33 -26.44 2.58
N LEU A 298 2.79 -25.31 3.11
CA LEU A 298 2.26 -24.00 2.77
C LEU A 298 2.82 -23.48 1.46
N ASP A 299 1.96 -23.16 0.48
CA ASP A 299 2.37 -22.42 -0.72
C ASP A 299 2.59 -20.96 -0.37
N LEU A 300 3.85 -20.55 -0.44
CA LEU A 300 4.32 -19.21 -0.08
C LEU A 300 3.77 -18.09 -0.97
N VAL A 301 3.16 -18.42 -2.12
CA VAL A 301 2.55 -17.42 -3.02
C VAL A 301 1.10 -17.12 -2.64
N THR A 302 0.41 -18.04 -1.96
CA THR A 302 -1.05 -17.96 -1.75
C THR A 302 -1.46 -17.56 -0.34
N LYS A 303 -0.61 -17.80 0.68
CA LYS A 303 -0.91 -17.36 2.05
C LYS A 303 -0.09 -16.15 2.43
N SER A 304 -0.80 -15.08 2.72
CA SER A 304 -0.24 -13.84 3.25
C SER A 304 -1.21 -13.23 4.28
N PRO A 305 -0.69 -12.66 5.38
CA PRO A 305 0.73 -12.49 5.71
C PRO A 305 1.31 -13.58 6.63
N LEU A 306 2.63 -13.76 6.55
CA LEU A 306 3.40 -14.63 7.45
C LEU A 306 3.83 -13.86 8.70
N THR A 307 3.87 -14.53 9.85
CA THR A 307 4.43 -13.94 11.08
C THR A 307 5.95 -13.81 11.00
N LEU A 308 6.58 -12.96 11.82
CA LEU A 308 8.05 -12.87 11.91
C LEU A 308 8.71 -14.23 12.19
N GLY A 309 8.07 -15.07 13.02
CA GLY A 309 8.55 -16.42 13.30
C GLY A 309 8.51 -17.34 12.08
N ASP A 310 7.47 -17.21 11.25
CA ASP A 310 7.36 -17.95 9.99
C ASP A 310 8.39 -17.50 8.97
N VAL A 311 8.62 -16.19 8.86
CA VAL A 311 9.66 -15.63 8.00
C VAL A 311 11.04 -16.11 8.45
N ALA A 312 11.31 -16.11 9.76
CA ALA A 312 12.57 -16.61 10.31
C ALA A 312 12.84 -18.08 9.93
N ARG A 313 11.82 -18.93 10.02
CA ARG A 313 11.89 -20.34 9.63
C ARG A 313 12.09 -20.49 8.12
N ALA A 314 11.34 -19.74 7.32
CA ALA A 314 11.45 -19.78 5.87
C ALA A 314 12.84 -19.37 5.38
N LEU A 315 13.41 -18.29 5.93
CA LEU A 315 14.77 -17.85 5.60
C LEU A 315 15.85 -18.83 6.07
N GLY A 316 15.65 -19.46 7.24
CA GLY A 316 16.55 -20.49 7.76
C GLY A 316 16.57 -21.77 6.94
N ALA A 317 15.49 -22.07 6.21
CA ALA A 317 15.41 -23.24 5.34
C ALA A 317 16.21 -22.99 4.04
N SER A 318 17.23 -23.82 3.80
CA SER A 318 17.84 -23.91 2.47
C SER A 318 16.86 -24.58 1.52
N SER A 319 16.30 -23.81 0.59
CA SER A 319 15.22 -24.25 -0.31
C SER A 319 15.40 -23.63 -1.70
N ASP A 320 14.73 -24.20 -2.71
CA ASP A 320 14.71 -23.63 -4.06
C ASP A 320 14.13 -22.21 -4.08
N TRP A 321 13.25 -21.90 -3.13
CA TRP A 321 12.72 -20.56 -2.91
C TRP A 321 13.80 -19.59 -2.43
N THR A 322 14.59 -19.91 -1.40
CA THR A 322 15.68 -19.03 -0.94
C THR A 322 16.76 -18.86 -2.01
N GLN A 323 17.04 -19.89 -2.81
CA GLN A 323 17.94 -19.77 -3.97
C GLN A 323 17.37 -18.86 -5.08
N ALA A 324 16.06 -18.92 -5.34
CA ALA A 324 15.42 -18.01 -6.29
C ALA A 324 15.51 -16.56 -5.83
N LEU A 325 15.34 -16.29 -4.54
CA LEU A 325 15.56 -14.97 -3.95
C LEU A 325 17.02 -14.52 -4.03
N GLY A 326 17.98 -15.41 -3.80
CA GLY A 326 19.40 -15.12 -3.95
C GLY A 326 19.82 -14.79 -5.39
N ARG A 327 19.10 -15.29 -6.39
CA ARG A 327 19.27 -14.88 -7.80
C ARG A 327 18.56 -13.56 -8.12
N PHE A 328 17.53 -13.21 -7.36
CA PHE A 328 16.74 -12.01 -7.58
C PHE A 328 17.39 -10.77 -6.94
N TYR A 329 17.92 -10.88 -5.73
CA TYR A 329 18.57 -9.77 -5.03
C TYR A 329 20.07 -10.00 -4.82
N ASP A 330 20.87 -9.02 -5.22
CA ASP A 330 22.28 -9.00 -4.85
C ASP A 330 22.45 -8.66 -3.35
N GLY A 331 23.14 -9.55 -2.63
CA GLY A 331 23.34 -9.46 -1.18
C GLY A 331 22.32 -10.22 -0.31
N PHE A 332 21.37 -10.95 -0.89
CA PHE A 332 20.36 -11.72 -0.12
C PHE A 332 20.97 -12.75 0.84
N GLU A 333 22.08 -13.40 0.46
CA GLU A 333 22.72 -14.43 1.30
C GLU A 333 23.25 -13.86 2.63
N ALA A 334 23.69 -12.61 2.65
CA ALA A 334 24.11 -11.96 3.90
C ALA A 334 22.93 -11.81 4.86
N LEU A 335 21.77 -11.37 4.35
CA LEU A 335 20.52 -11.27 5.10
C LEU A 335 20.10 -12.66 5.63
N ARG A 336 20.08 -13.67 4.74
CA ARG A 336 19.67 -15.04 5.07
C ARG A 336 20.52 -15.67 6.18
N ARG A 337 21.82 -15.34 6.25
CA ARG A 337 22.73 -15.88 7.27
C ARG A 337 22.48 -15.27 8.65
N GLU A 338 22.19 -13.99 8.74
CA GLU A 338 22.21 -13.24 10.00
C GLU A 338 20.83 -13.02 10.62
N TRP A 339 19.79 -12.97 9.79
CA TRP A 339 18.45 -12.55 10.22
C TRP A 339 17.60 -13.65 10.86
N PRO A 340 17.67 -14.95 10.52
CA PRO A 340 16.78 -15.96 11.09
C PRO A 340 16.83 -16.07 12.62
N ALA A 341 17.99 -15.89 13.24
CA ALA A 341 18.11 -15.93 14.71
C ALA A 341 17.48 -14.67 15.34
N GLN A 342 17.76 -13.51 14.75
CA GLN A 342 17.27 -12.22 15.24
C GLN A 342 15.76 -12.06 15.05
N LEU A 343 15.22 -12.54 13.93
CA LEU A 343 13.77 -12.52 13.67
C LEU A 343 12.98 -13.36 14.68
N ARG A 344 13.54 -14.46 15.20
CA ARG A 344 12.89 -15.22 16.28
C ARG A 344 12.80 -14.40 17.57
N HIS A 345 13.89 -13.75 17.95
CA HIS A 345 13.90 -12.85 19.12
C HIS A 345 12.83 -11.75 18.99
N TRP A 346 12.74 -11.10 17.83
CA TRP A 346 11.73 -10.07 17.59
C TRP A 346 10.30 -10.62 17.45
N ALA A 347 10.13 -11.86 16.99
CA ALA A 347 8.83 -12.53 17.00
C ALA A 347 8.31 -12.75 18.42
N ASP A 348 9.20 -13.14 19.35
CA ASP A 348 8.84 -13.30 20.77
C ASP A 348 8.46 -11.95 21.39
N LYS A 349 9.25 -10.89 21.15
CA LYS A 349 8.95 -9.54 21.62
C LYS A 349 7.65 -8.98 21.03
N ARG A 350 7.36 -9.24 19.75
CA ARG A 350 6.07 -8.91 19.12
C ARG A 350 4.92 -9.63 19.81
N ASN A 351 5.08 -10.91 20.15
CA ASN A 351 4.03 -11.69 20.82
C ASN A 351 3.77 -11.20 22.25
N GLN A 352 4.81 -10.79 22.98
CA GLN A 352 4.68 -10.15 24.29
C GLN A 352 3.86 -8.85 24.19
N ALA A 353 4.22 -7.98 23.24
CA ALA A 353 3.55 -6.69 23.02
C ALA A 353 2.09 -6.85 22.57
N ALA A 354 1.77 -7.93 21.83
CA ALA A 354 0.44 -8.19 21.33
C ALA A 354 -0.52 -8.78 22.38
N HIS A 355 -0.02 -9.57 23.34
CA HIS A 355 -0.90 -10.44 24.13
C HIS A 355 -0.78 -10.32 25.65
N LYS A 356 0.34 -9.88 26.22
CA LYS A 356 0.60 -10.22 27.64
C LYS A 356 1.37 -9.21 28.49
N GLU A 357 2.17 -8.30 27.92
CA GLU A 357 3.07 -7.48 28.74
C GLU A 357 3.10 -6.03 28.29
N ARG A 358 2.90 -5.13 29.26
CA ARG A 358 3.12 -3.69 29.08
C ARG A 358 4.57 -3.46 28.70
N MET A 359 4.80 -2.82 27.56
CA MET A 359 6.14 -2.51 27.07
C MET A 359 6.66 -1.21 27.68
N THR A 360 7.95 -1.20 27.99
CA THR A 360 8.63 -0.05 28.58
C THR A 360 9.14 0.92 27.51
N LEU A 361 9.60 2.10 27.93
CA LEU A 361 10.34 3.02 27.05
C LEU A 361 11.58 2.34 26.45
N GLN A 362 12.33 1.59 27.27
CA GLN A 362 13.52 0.86 26.80
C GLN A 362 13.16 -0.14 25.70
N ASP A 363 12.02 -0.82 25.82
CA ASP A 363 11.57 -1.74 24.78
C ASP A 363 11.32 -1.06 23.43
N ALA A 364 10.73 0.14 23.48
CA ALA A 364 10.52 0.97 22.31
C ALA A 364 11.85 1.51 21.75
N GLU A 365 12.78 1.94 22.60
CA GLU A 365 14.11 2.41 22.21
C GLU A 365 14.90 1.32 21.51
N ASP A 366 15.01 0.12 22.07
CA ASP A 366 15.72 -1.00 21.46
C ASP A 366 15.15 -1.34 20.07
N THR A 367 13.81 -1.34 19.96
CA THR A 367 13.12 -1.62 18.69
C THR A 367 13.39 -0.52 17.68
N ARG A 368 13.26 0.74 18.11
CA ARG A 368 13.51 1.93 17.32
C ARG A 368 14.94 1.97 16.80
N GLU A 369 15.93 1.79 17.68
CA GLU A 369 17.35 1.77 17.33
C GLU A 369 17.65 0.70 16.29
N ARG A 370 17.15 -0.52 16.49
CA ARG A 370 17.43 -1.62 15.58
C ARG A 370 16.79 -1.44 14.21
N PHE A 371 15.54 -0.99 14.16
CA PHE A 371 14.80 -0.96 12.89
C PHE A 371 15.11 0.29 12.08
N LEU A 372 15.25 1.44 12.76
CA LEU A 372 15.59 2.71 12.13
C LEU A 372 17.09 2.89 11.90
N GLY A 373 17.95 2.19 12.65
CA GLY A 373 19.40 2.31 12.52
C GLY A 373 19.98 3.50 13.29
N ILE A 374 19.47 3.74 14.50
CA ILE A 374 20.06 4.75 15.40
C ILE A 374 21.21 4.06 16.14
N GLY A 375 22.44 4.56 15.95
CA GLY A 375 23.64 3.94 16.53
C GLY A 375 24.05 2.59 15.93
N CYS A 376 23.31 2.06 14.96
CA CYS A 376 23.61 0.79 14.28
C CYS A 376 23.11 0.79 12.82
N ASP A 377 23.40 -0.27 12.05
CA ASP A 377 22.82 -0.41 10.71
C ASP A 377 21.37 -0.90 10.80
N GLY A 378 20.44 -0.05 10.35
CA GLY A 378 19.00 -0.24 10.51
C GLY A 378 18.42 -1.26 9.54
N TRP A 379 17.58 -2.16 10.05
CA TRP A 379 16.98 -3.24 9.26
C TRP A 379 16.14 -2.76 8.10
N LEU A 380 15.35 -1.70 8.29
CA LEU A 380 14.51 -1.16 7.21
C LEU A 380 15.38 -0.52 6.12
N ALA A 381 16.47 0.14 6.50
CA ALA A 381 17.43 0.67 5.53
C ALA A 381 18.14 -0.47 4.76
N GLN A 382 18.47 -1.59 5.42
CA GLN A 382 19.02 -2.77 4.75
C GLN A 382 18.03 -3.37 3.74
N LEU A 383 16.75 -3.51 4.09
CA LEU A 383 15.70 -3.99 3.16
C LEU A 383 15.49 -3.04 1.99
N GLY A 384 15.44 -1.72 2.24
CA GLY A 384 15.35 -0.72 1.18
C GLY A 384 16.53 -0.82 0.19
N ARG A 385 17.77 -0.94 0.71
CA ARG A 385 18.96 -1.15 -0.14
C ARG A 385 18.92 -2.46 -0.91
N LEU A 386 18.38 -3.53 -0.32
CA LEU A 386 18.24 -4.83 -0.98
C LEU A 386 17.28 -4.74 -2.17
N LYS A 387 16.15 -4.05 -2.00
CA LYS A 387 15.17 -3.81 -3.09
C LYS A 387 15.78 -3.06 -4.27
N GLU A 388 16.62 -2.08 -4.01
CA GLU A 388 17.32 -1.36 -5.07
C GLU A 388 18.36 -2.20 -5.81
N ARG A 389 18.81 -3.29 -5.19
CA ARG A 389 19.70 -4.29 -5.78
C ARG A 389 18.95 -5.48 -6.37
N ALA A 390 17.65 -5.33 -6.61
CA ALA A 390 16.90 -6.29 -7.41
C ALA A 390 17.54 -6.36 -8.81
N VAL A 391 18.09 -7.52 -9.15
CA VAL A 391 18.70 -7.79 -10.45
C VAL A 391 17.58 -7.76 -11.47
N SER A 392 17.55 -6.73 -12.31
CA SER A 392 16.56 -6.58 -13.38
C SER A 392 16.50 -7.84 -14.22
N HIS A 393 15.53 -8.72 -13.95
CA HIS A 393 15.20 -9.86 -14.81
C HIS A 393 14.34 -9.38 -15.98
N ALA A 394 14.82 -8.35 -16.69
CA ALA A 394 14.24 -7.83 -17.91
C ALA A 394 15.05 -8.37 -19.11
N ALA A 395 14.58 -9.49 -19.67
CA ALA A 395 14.89 -10.07 -20.98
C ALA A 395 16.38 -10.44 -21.30
N PRO A 396 16.61 -11.57 -21.99
CA PRO A 396 17.95 -11.91 -22.48
C PRO A 396 18.43 -10.85 -23.48
N ALA A 397 19.71 -10.48 -23.34
CA ALA A 397 20.42 -9.53 -24.19
C ALA A 397 20.13 -9.79 -25.69
N ARG A 398 19.80 -8.72 -26.43
CA ARG A 398 19.72 -8.73 -27.90
C ARG A 398 20.99 -9.37 -28.46
N ALA A 399 20.89 -10.61 -28.95
CA ALA A 399 21.88 -11.15 -29.86
C ALA A 399 21.92 -10.22 -31.08
N SER A 400 23.02 -9.50 -31.23
CA SER A 400 23.35 -8.75 -32.42
C SER A 400 23.37 -9.69 -33.61
N ARG A 401 22.26 -9.76 -34.36
CA ARG A 401 22.26 -10.35 -35.69
C ARG A 401 23.18 -9.50 -36.56
N LYS A 402 24.38 -10.01 -36.85
CA LYS A 402 25.19 -9.53 -37.96
C LYS A 402 24.34 -9.61 -39.24
N PRO A 403 24.36 -8.59 -40.12
CA PRO A 403 23.71 -8.69 -41.41
C PRO A 403 24.46 -9.73 -42.25
N SER A 404 23.74 -10.73 -42.75
CA SER A 404 24.25 -11.63 -43.78
C SER A 404 24.43 -10.84 -45.07
N PRO A 405 25.59 -10.93 -45.75
CA PRO A 405 25.74 -10.31 -47.06
C PRO A 405 24.87 -11.06 -48.07
N ARG A 406 24.14 -10.29 -48.89
CA ARG A 406 23.43 -10.83 -50.05
C ARG A 406 24.47 -11.31 -51.07
N GLY A 407 24.34 -12.57 -51.47
CA GLY A 407 24.81 -13.09 -52.75
C GLY A 407 23.59 -13.36 -53.63
#